data_AF-A0AAW9SMR4-F1
#
_entry.id   AF-A0AAW9SMR4-F1
#
_cell.length_a   1.000
_cell.length_b   1.000
_cell.length_c   1.000
_cell.angle_alpha   90.00
_cell.angle_beta   90.00
_cell.angle_gamma   90.00
#
_symmetry.space_group_name_H-M   'P 1'
#
loop_
_entity.id
_entity.type
_entity.pdbx_description
1 polymer ?
#
loop_
_entity_poly.entity_id
_entity_poly.type
_entity_poly.pdbx_seq_one_letter_code
_entity_poly.pdbx_strand_id
1 'polypeptide(L)'
;MLALAASAEPVRLATWHGDFSRKGPGLLLKELESGGPDLSTILGAEPDVLLLTDFDYDAGAAALGALQRRLKAGGLGPAPPVRGAAQHRAGDGA
;
A
#
# COMPACT_ATOMS: atom_id res chain seq x y z
N MET A 1 -9.07 -39.97 -11.52
CA MET A 1 -8.00 -38.98 -11.31
C MET A 1 -8.68 -37.62 -11.30
N LEU A 2 -8.69 -36.92 -10.16
CA LEU A 2 -9.38 -35.63 -10.03
C LEU A 2 -8.34 -34.52 -10.21
N ALA A 3 -8.56 -33.61 -11.18
CA ALA A 3 -7.70 -32.45 -11.38
C ALA A 3 -8.19 -31.31 -10.48
N LEU A 4 -7.36 -30.89 -9.51
CA LEU A 4 -7.65 -29.71 -8.70
C LEU A 4 -7.19 -28.47 -9.47
N ALA A 5 -8.10 -27.57 -9.79
CA ALA A 5 -7.75 -26.27 -10.35
C ALA A 5 -6.96 -25.47 -9.31
N ALA A 6 -5.70 -25.12 -9.64
CA ALA A 6 -4.93 -24.19 -8.83
C ALA A 6 -5.51 -22.78 -9.01
N SER A 7 -5.99 -22.17 -7.93
CA SER A 7 -6.40 -20.77 -7.90
C SER A 7 -5.25 -19.93 -7.36
N ALA A 8 -4.69 -19.05 -8.18
CA ALA A 8 -3.72 -18.04 -7.75
C ALA A 8 -4.46 -16.75 -7.37
N GLU A 9 -4.20 -16.23 -6.17
CA GLU A 9 -4.72 -14.92 -5.79
C GLU A 9 -4.01 -13.81 -6.59
N PRO A 10 -4.74 -12.83 -7.13
CA PRO A 10 -4.12 -11.70 -7.81
C PRO A 10 -3.36 -10.84 -6.79
N VAL A 11 -2.12 -10.47 -7.13
CA VAL A 11 -1.31 -9.53 -6.34
C VAL A 11 -1.39 -8.14 -6.97
N ARG A 12 -1.76 -7.14 -6.19
CA ARG A 12 -1.82 -5.73 -6.59
C ARG A 12 -0.51 -5.04 -6.23
N LEU A 13 0.19 -4.59 -7.27
CA LEU A 13 1.40 -3.78 -7.12
C LEU A 13 1.08 -2.32 -7.45
N ALA A 14 1.51 -1.41 -6.59
CA ALA A 14 1.45 0.02 -6.84
C ALA A 14 2.83 0.64 -6.69
N THR A 15 3.12 1.64 -7.53
CA THR A 15 4.25 2.55 -7.34
C THR A 15 3.71 3.92 -6.99
N TRP A 16 4.31 4.56 -5.99
CA TRP A 16 3.96 5.91 -5.57
C TRP A 16 5.20 6.79 -5.56
N HIS A 17 5.15 7.81 -6.40
CA HIS A 17 6.05 8.95 -6.34
C HIS A 17 5.44 10.02 -5.44
N GLY A 18 5.75 9.91 -4.15
CA GLY A 18 5.50 11.00 -3.21
C GLY A 18 6.75 11.86 -3.16
N ASP A 19 6.57 13.18 -3.08
CA ASP A 19 7.66 14.10 -2.75
C ASP A 19 8.08 13.80 -1.30
N PHE A 20 8.93 12.78 -1.11
CA PHE A 20 9.45 12.31 0.17
C PHE A 20 10.88 12.79 0.40
N SER A 21 11.41 13.66 -0.45
CA SER A 21 12.69 14.31 -0.24
C SER A 21 12.51 15.66 0.45
N ARG A 22 13.30 15.95 1.48
CA ARG A 22 13.26 17.26 2.15
C ARG A 22 14.66 17.80 2.30
N LYS A 23 14.77 19.13 2.25
CA LYS A 23 16.06 19.84 2.32
C LYS A 23 16.85 19.64 3.62
N GLY A 24 16.26 19.02 4.64
CA GLY A 24 16.89 18.84 5.94
C GLY A 24 16.44 17.55 6.63
N PRO A 25 17.32 16.97 7.47
CA PRO A 25 17.02 15.73 8.18
C PRO A 25 15.80 15.90 9.09
N GLY A 26 14.95 14.86 9.13
CA GLY A 26 13.78 14.83 10.01
C GLY A 26 12.60 15.71 9.60
N LEU A 27 12.72 16.54 8.55
CA LEU A 27 11.60 17.37 8.09
C LEU A 27 10.44 16.51 7.56
N LEU A 28 10.75 15.44 6.81
CA LEU A 28 9.73 14.50 6.36
C LEU A 28 9.01 13.84 7.54
N LEU A 29 9.76 13.42 8.57
CA LEU A 29 9.18 12.83 9.77
C LEU A 29 8.22 13.81 10.46
N LYS A 30 8.64 15.06 10.67
CA LYS A 30 7.80 16.10 11.26
C LYS A 30 6.52 16.33 10.46
N GLU A 31 6.62 16.38 9.13
CA GLU A 31 5.47 16.53 8.25
C GLU A 31 4.51 15.33 8.36
N LEU A 32 5.05 14.10 8.35
CA LEU A 32 4.27 12.89 8.52
C LEU A 32 3.57 12.83 9.89
N GLU A 33 4.21 13.32 10.96
CA GLU A 33 3.62 13.42 12.30
C GLU A 33 2.57 14.54 12.41
N SER A 34 2.68 15.58 11.57
CA SER A 34 1.76 16.74 11.56
C SER A 34 0.59 16.61 10.58
N GLY A 35 0.33 15.41 10.06
CA GLY A 35 -0.81 15.15 9.17
C GLY A 35 -0.46 14.91 7.70
N GLY A 36 0.75 15.27 7.23
CA GLY A 36 1.41 14.89 5.96
C GLY A 36 0.53 14.76 4.69
N PRO A 37 0.92 13.95 3.67
CA PRO A 37 0.23 13.94 2.39
C PRO A 37 -1.12 13.21 2.47
N ASP A 38 -2.03 13.54 1.55
CA ASP A 38 -3.25 12.77 1.34
C ASP A 38 -2.92 11.35 0.87
N LEU A 39 -3.54 10.37 1.52
CA LEU A 39 -3.33 8.95 1.28
C LEU A 39 -4.52 8.32 0.53
N SER A 40 -5.60 9.07 0.29
CA SER A 40 -6.86 8.55 -0.27
C SER A 40 -6.67 7.70 -1.53
N THR A 41 -5.86 8.17 -2.47
CA THR A 41 -5.57 7.46 -3.73
C THR A 41 -4.92 6.11 -3.51
N ILE A 42 -3.91 6.03 -2.62
CA ILE A 42 -3.20 4.77 -2.41
C ILE A 42 -4.00 3.81 -1.52
N LEU A 43 -4.77 4.35 -0.58
CA LEU A 43 -5.70 3.58 0.23
C LEU A 43 -6.80 2.94 -0.64
N GLY A 44 -7.37 3.69 -1.58
CA GLY A 44 -8.38 3.17 -2.51
C GLY A 44 -7.84 2.18 -3.54
N ALA A 45 -6.54 2.18 -3.81
CA ALA A 45 -5.90 1.20 -4.70
C ALA A 45 -5.73 -0.19 -4.06
N GLU A 46 -5.73 -0.24 -2.72
CA GLU A 46 -5.55 -1.47 -1.93
C GLU A 46 -4.34 -2.32 -2.39
N PRO A 47 -3.13 -1.77 -2.54
CA PRO A 47 -1.99 -2.56 -3.00
C PRO A 47 -1.51 -3.53 -1.92
N ASP A 48 -1.16 -4.73 -2.35
CA ASP A 48 -0.46 -5.72 -1.53
C ASP A 48 1.03 -5.35 -1.39
N VAL A 49 1.59 -4.74 -2.44
CA VAL A 49 2.96 -4.25 -2.47
C VAL A 49 2.98 -2.80 -2.96
N LEU A 50 3.53 -1.91 -2.13
CA LEU A 50 3.71 -0.50 -2.44
C LEU A 50 5.19 -0.17 -2.58
N LEU A 51 5.61 0.18 -3.80
CA LEU A 51 6.92 0.74 -4.08
C LEU A 51 6.89 2.26 -3.89
N LEU A 52 7.68 2.78 -2.95
CA LEU A 52 7.88 4.21 -2.77
C LEU A 52 9.11 4.65 -3.58
N THR A 53 8.99 5.76 -4.28
CA THR A 53 10.11 6.40 -5.00
C THR A 53 10.39 7.77 -4.40
N ASP A 54 11.59 8.31 -4.63
CA ASP A 54 12.04 9.60 -4.08
C ASP A 54 12.06 9.69 -2.55
N PHE A 55 12.21 8.54 -1.88
CA PHE A 55 12.35 8.47 -0.44
C PHE A 55 13.83 8.64 -0.05
N ASP A 56 14.17 9.74 0.62
CA ASP A 56 15.53 9.99 1.10
C ASP A 56 16.02 8.85 2.01
N TYR A 57 17.33 8.61 2.02
CA TYR A 57 17.93 7.60 2.89
C TYR A 57 17.61 7.87 4.37
N ASP A 58 16.81 6.99 4.96
CA ASP A 58 16.34 7.07 6.34
C ASP A 58 17.01 5.96 7.16
N ALA A 59 18.22 6.23 7.66
CA ALA A 59 19.05 5.26 8.36
C ALA A 59 18.35 4.57 9.54
N GLY A 60 17.42 5.28 10.20
CA GLY A 60 16.65 4.78 11.33
C GLY A 60 15.25 4.29 10.97
N ALA A 61 14.86 4.34 9.69
CA ALA A 61 13.50 4.09 9.22
C ALA A 61 12.42 4.89 9.98
N ALA A 62 12.75 6.06 10.54
CA ALA A 62 11.85 6.83 11.38
C ALA A 62 10.71 7.44 10.55
N ALA A 63 11.04 8.09 9.43
CA ALA A 63 10.07 8.65 8.51
C ALA A 63 9.30 7.54 7.80
N LEU A 64 9.98 6.47 7.35
CA LEU A 64 9.31 5.32 6.73
C LEU A 64 8.31 4.68 7.71
N GLY A 65 8.70 4.51 8.97
CA GLY A 65 7.84 4.00 10.03
C GLY A 65 6.65 4.91 10.31
N ALA A 66 6.82 6.23 10.26
CA ALA A 66 5.71 7.17 10.39
C ALA A 66 4.70 7.06 9.23
N LEU A 67 5.19 6.97 7.99
CA LEU A 67 4.33 6.75 6.82
C LEU A 67 3.59 5.41 6.91
N GLN A 68 4.27 4.34 7.30
CA GLN A 68 3.66 3.02 7.50
C GLN A 68 2.55 3.04 8.56
N ARG A 69 2.75 3.72 9.69
CA ARG A 69 1.71 3.86 10.72
C ARG A 69 0.46 4.55 10.18
N ARG A 70 0.63 5.57 9.34
CA ARG A 70 -0.48 6.29 8.73
C ARG A 70 -1.23 5.45 7.70
N LEU A 71 -0.50 4.75 6.83
CA LEU A 71 -1.11 3.83 5.85
C LEU A 71 -1.93 2.76 6.57
N LYS A 72 -1.39 2.18 7.66
CA LYS A 72 -2.12 1.23 8.52
C LYS A 72 -3.36 1.84 9.17
N ALA A 73 -3.25 3.05 9.72
CA ALA A 73 -4.39 3.76 10.30
C ALA A 73 -5.48 4.07 9.25
N GLY A 74 -5.09 4.24 7.98
CA GLY A 74 -5.99 4.41 6.85
C GLY A 74 -6.57 3.11 6.26
N GLY A 75 -6.18 1.95 6.78
CA GLY A 75 -6.71 0.64 6.34
C GLY A 75 -5.75 -0.18 5.46
N LEU A 76 -4.57 0.33 5.10
CA LEU A 76 -3.53 -0.44 4.42
C LEU A 76 -2.79 -1.33 5.45
N GLY A 77 -3.31 -2.53 5.66
CA GLY A 77 -2.77 -3.55 6.55
C GLY A 77 -2.85 -4.94 5.93
N PRO A 78 -2.30 -5.97 6.59
CA PRO A 78 -2.47 -7.34 6.12
C PRO A 78 -3.94 -7.64 5.90
N ALA A 79 -4.27 -8.17 4.72
CA ALA A 79 -5.64 -8.53 4.38
C ALA A 79 -6.23 -9.45 5.48
N PRO A 80 -7.46 -9.19 5.96
CA PRO A 80 -8.11 -10.13 6.87
C PRO A 80 -8.22 -11.49 6.17
N PRO A 81 -8.18 -12.62 6.92
CA PRO A 81 -8.27 -13.94 6.32
C PRO A 81 -9.53 -14.04 5.47
N VAL A 82 -9.35 -14.16 4.16
CA VAL A 82 -10.43 -14.27 3.19
C VAL A 82 -11.14 -15.63 3.38
N ARG A 83 -12.37 -15.62 3.90
CA ARG A 83 -13.28 -16.76 3.73
C ARG A 83 -13.79 -16.70 2.29
N GLY A 84 -13.30 -17.59 1.44
CA GLY A 84 -13.55 -17.59 0.01
C GLY A 84 -15.03 -17.33 -0.34
N ALA A 85 -15.28 -16.20 -0.99
CA ALA A 85 -16.47 -15.97 -1.79
C ALA A 85 -15.99 -15.78 -3.22
N ALA A 86 -16.00 -16.86 -4.00
CA ALA A 86 -15.79 -16.79 -5.43
C ALA A 86 -16.95 -15.98 -6.04
N GLN A 87 -16.78 -14.68 -6.17
CA GLN A 87 -17.66 -13.90 -7.05
C GLN A 87 -17.18 -14.14 -8.48
N HIS A 88 -17.79 -15.15 -9.10
CA HIS A 88 -17.76 -15.33 -10.54
C HIS A 88 -18.39 -14.10 -11.18
N ARG A 89 -17.56 -13.10 -11.52
CA ARG A 89 -17.98 -12.04 -12.44
C ARG A 89 -17.94 -12.63 -13.84
N ALA A 90 -19.05 -13.24 -14.25
CA ALA A 90 -19.30 -13.54 -15.65
C ALA A 90 -19.19 -12.22 -16.42
N GLY A 91 -18.35 -12.20 -17.45
CA GLY A 91 -18.31 -11.09 -18.38
C GLY A 91 -19.59 -11.08 -19.20
N ASP A 92 -20.40 -10.03 -19.03
CA ASP A 92 -21.36 -9.63 -20.06
C ASP A 92 -20.57 -8.86 -21.12
N GLY A 93 -20.34 -9.54 -22.25
CA GLY A 93 -19.80 -8.97 -23.47
C GLY A 93 -20.71 -9.36 -24.62
N ALA A 94 -21.32 -8.34 -25.23
CA ALA A 94 -22.18 -8.40 -26.41
C ALA A 94 -21.48 -8.98 -27.66
#